data_AF-A0A919MSH4-F1
#
_entry.id   AF-A0A919MSH4-F1
#
_cell.length_a   1.000
_cell.length_b   1.000
_cell.length_c   1.000
_cell.angle_alpha   90.00
_cell.angle_beta   90.00
_cell.angle_gamma   90.00
#
_symmetry.space_group_name_H-M   'P 1'
#
loop_
_entity.id
_entity.type
_entity.pdbx_description
1 polymer ?
#
loop_
_entity_poly.entity_id
_entity_poly.type
_entity_poly.pdbx_seq_one_letter_code
_entity_poly.pdbx_strand_id
1 'polypeptide(L)'
;MDPPPWSGVWLAEDIELIAQGVRDRSWVDGGLGAVSAGLDALALVSDPLGGLLQYGIAWLIEHVKPLSEALDWLAGDPAAIAGHAQVWRNVAATMRAESDELARAVRFDLSEWQGAASDAYRIWIDNRDQALEALGRAAGTMAEMTEGAGLLIASVRTMVRDAIATVVSRLIVYAVELGATMGFATPLVVEQVATLCASWAARIGRWLRDLIGSLRNLGSLVRQLGEAVQDLVARLRSTPDEVGLLRQGDGIARNGVKILMTRQNVLTVAAKYGIDMHGVSFTLDKLRRGSGSGKELYGVTLPNGSITLARDAFVDEEQLARTLAHERFHLDELHSGLPYPWDDVAREAYERRAYAFEKKWWREHKHLLEAE
;
A
#
# COMPACT_ATOMS: atom_id res chain seq x y z
N MET A 1 -16.29 5.74 16.33
CA MET A 1 -15.42 4.54 16.37
C MET A 1 -14.12 4.95 15.74
N ASP A 2 -13.20 5.44 16.56
CA ASP A 2 -11.97 6.04 16.09
C ASP A 2 -11.05 4.98 15.48
N PRO A 3 -10.29 5.31 14.43
CA PRO A 3 -9.22 4.45 13.94
C PRO A 3 -8.24 4.14 15.07
N PRO A 4 -7.78 2.89 15.26
CA PRO A 4 -6.70 2.62 16.20
C PRO A 4 -5.46 3.43 15.77
N PRO A 5 -4.61 3.89 16.72
CA PRO A 5 -3.40 4.67 16.44
C PRO A 5 -2.41 3.95 15.50
N TRP A 6 -2.55 2.63 15.34
CA TRP A 6 -1.78 1.81 14.41
C TRP A 6 -2.26 1.89 12.95
N SER A 7 -3.46 2.40 12.68
CA SER A 7 -4.02 2.46 11.32
C SER A 7 -3.35 3.48 10.40
N GLY A 8 -2.73 4.53 10.96
CA GLY A 8 -1.89 5.47 10.20
C GLY A 8 -0.59 4.81 9.71
N VAL A 9 -0.04 3.87 10.50
CA VAL A 9 1.13 3.08 10.13
C VAL A 9 0.82 2.17 8.95
N TRP A 10 -0.33 1.47 8.95
CA TRP A 10 -0.76 0.63 7.83
C TRP A 10 -1.01 1.43 6.53
N LEU A 11 -1.61 2.62 6.60
CA LEU A 11 -1.79 3.46 5.40
C LEU A 11 -0.46 4.06 4.91
N ALA A 12 0.46 4.39 5.80
CA ALA A 12 1.81 4.79 5.43
C ALA A 12 2.58 3.62 4.79
N GLU A 13 2.37 2.39 5.27
CA GLU A 13 2.89 1.16 4.66
C GLU A 13 2.29 0.93 3.27
N ASP A 14 0.99 1.13 3.07
CA ASP A 14 0.34 1.05 1.76
C ASP A 14 0.94 2.04 0.76
N ILE A 15 1.17 3.30 1.20
CA ILE A 15 1.83 4.32 0.39
C ILE A 15 3.27 3.90 0.04
N GLU A 16 4.01 3.33 1.00
CA GLU A 16 5.39 2.86 0.77
C GLU A 16 5.42 1.65 -0.18
N LEU A 17 4.47 0.72 -0.08
CA LEU A 17 4.34 -0.41 -1.00
C LEU A 17 4.05 0.07 -2.44
N ILE A 18 3.17 1.06 -2.59
CA ILE A 18 2.92 1.69 -3.89
C ILE A 18 4.20 2.36 -4.41
N ALA A 19 4.90 3.12 -3.55
CA ALA A 19 6.16 3.77 -3.92
C ALA A 19 7.24 2.77 -4.36
N GLN A 20 7.34 1.62 -3.69
CA GLN A 20 8.22 0.53 -4.10
C GLN A 20 7.80 -0.04 -5.46
N GLY A 21 6.52 -0.32 -5.66
CA GLY A 21 6.01 -0.80 -6.96
C GLY A 21 6.29 0.15 -8.13
N VAL A 22 6.27 1.47 -7.89
CA VAL A 22 6.68 2.49 -8.87
C VAL A 22 8.18 2.41 -9.16
N ARG A 23 9.02 2.38 -8.12
CA ARG A 23 10.49 2.33 -8.23
C ARG A 23 10.99 1.06 -8.91
N ASP A 24 10.37 -0.07 -8.61
CA ASP A 24 10.67 -1.37 -9.22
C ASP A 24 10.20 -1.47 -10.67
N ARG A 25 9.51 -0.44 -11.18
CA ARG A 25 8.93 -0.38 -12.54
C ARG A 25 8.03 -1.57 -12.84
N SER A 26 7.41 -2.15 -11.82
CA SER A 26 6.46 -3.26 -11.94
C SER A 26 5.26 -2.95 -12.85
N TRP A 27 4.98 -1.66 -13.04
CA TRP A 27 3.93 -1.15 -13.91
C TRP A 27 4.30 -1.14 -15.39
N VAL A 28 5.59 -1.25 -15.75
CA VAL A 28 6.06 -1.24 -17.14
C VAL A 28 5.89 -2.62 -17.76
N ASP A 29 5.23 -2.69 -18.91
CA ASP A 29 5.06 -3.95 -19.65
C ASP A 29 6.42 -4.56 -20.03
N GLY A 30 6.55 -5.87 -19.89
CA GLY A 30 7.80 -6.60 -20.13
C GLY A 30 8.40 -6.43 -21.53
N GLY A 31 7.57 -6.07 -22.52
CA GLY A 31 8.02 -5.71 -23.88
C GLY A 31 8.86 -4.43 -23.95
N LEU A 32 8.74 -3.56 -22.95
CA LEU A 32 9.51 -2.31 -22.79
C LEU A 32 10.49 -2.36 -21.60
N GLY A 33 10.48 -3.45 -20.82
CA GLY A 33 11.28 -3.60 -19.59
C GLY A 33 12.81 -3.56 -19.78
N ALA A 34 13.29 -3.65 -21.03
CA ALA A 34 14.72 -3.53 -21.37
C ALA A 34 15.20 -2.09 -21.60
N VAL A 35 14.36 -1.07 -21.39
CA VAL A 35 14.76 0.33 -21.46
C VAL A 35 15.65 0.67 -20.25
N SER A 36 16.96 0.41 -20.40
CA SER A 36 17.99 0.95 -19.52
C SER A 36 17.99 2.47 -19.64
N ALA A 37 17.83 3.17 -18.51
CA ALA A 37 17.80 4.62 -18.48
C ALA A 37 19.17 5.19 -18.90
N GLY A 38 19.32 5.47 -20.20
CA GLY A 38 20.34 6.38 -20.70
C GLY A 38 19.82 7.81 -20.53
N LEU A 39 20.17 8.46 -19.43
CA LEU A 39 20.04 9.90 -19.30
C LEU A 39 21.08 10.54 -20.23
N ASP A 40 20.67 10.77 -21.47
CA ASP A 40 21.17 11.79 -22.40
C ASP A 40 20.44 11.61 -23.74
N ALA A 41 19.17 12.01 -23.79
CA ALA A 41 18.36 11.97 -25.01
C ALA A 41 17.89 13.36 -25.44
N LEU A 42 18.75 14.37 -25.30
CA LEU A 42 18.70 15.53 -26.19
C LEU A 42 19.53 15.21 -27.44
N ALA A 43 19.12 14.17 -28.16
CA ALA A 43 19.73 13.81 -29.42
C ALA A 43 19.18 14.72 -30.52
N LEU A 44 20.05 15.59 -31.04
CA LEU A 44 19.92 16.38 -32.28
C LEU A 44 18.78 15.86 -33.16
N VAL A 45 17.77 16.66 -33.46
CA VAL A 45 16.73 16.28 -34.42
C VAL A 45 17.38 16.17 -35.79
N SER A 46 17.74 14.96 -36.20
CA SER A 46 18.01 14.62 -37.58
C SER A 46 16.64 14.38 -38.20
N ASP A 47 16.29 15.10 -39.26
CA ASP A 47 15.11 14.80 -40.07
C ASP A 47 15.47 13.60 -40.97
N PRO A 48 15.04 12.37 -40.63
CA PRO A 48 15.39 11.21 -41.44
C PRO A 48 14.73 11.29 -42.83
N LEU A 49 13.57 11.95 -42.95
CA LEU A 49 12.84 12.06 -44.22
C LEU A 49 13.53 12.98 -45.23
N GLY A 50 14.28 13.98 -44.75
CA GLY A 50 15.05 14.90 -45.58
C GLY A 50 16.03 14.20 -46.54
N GLY A 51 16.53 13.02 -46.17
CA GLY A 51 17.38 12.20 -47.03
C GLY A 51 16.67 11.67 -48.29
N LEU A 52 15.38 11.33 -48.20
CA LEU A 52 14.61 10.81 -49.35
C LEU A 52 14.29 11.90 -50.38
N LEU A 53 14.07 13.13 -49.92
CA LEU A 53 13.83 14.28 -50.80
C LEU A 53 15.03 14.56 -51.71
N GLN A 54 16.25 14.33 -51.22
CA GLN A 54 17.49 14.51 -52.00
C GLN A 54 17.61 13.56 -53.20
N TYR A 55 16.97 12.39 -53.13
CA TYR A 55 16.96 11.41 -54.22
C TYR A 55 15.75 11.55 -55.16
N GLY A 56 14.84 12.50 -54.90
CA GLY A 56 13.74 12.83 -55.82
C GLY A 56 12.62 11.78 -55.91
N ILE A 57 12.51 10.88 -54.94
CA ILE A 57 11.56 9.75 -54.99
C ILE A 57 10.36 10.01 -54.07
N ALA A 58 9.43 10.86 -54.53
CA ALA A 58 8.28 11.30 -53.74
C ALA A 58 7.35 10.15 -53.26
N TRP A 59 7.20 9.09 -54.05
CA TRP A 59 6.34 7.95 -53.70
C TRP A 59 6.85 7.14 -52.48
N LEU A 60 8.16 7.16 -52.20
CA LEU A 60 8.73 6.51 -51.01
C LEU A 60 8.31 7.23 -49.73
N ILE A 61 8.16 8.56 -49.79
CA ILE A 61 7.73 9.37 -48.64
C ILE A 61 6.31 8.99 -48.24
N GLU A 62 5.42 8.73 -49.21
CA GLU A 62 4.05 8.28 -48.93
C GLU A 62 4.01 6.97 -48.14
N HIS A 63 4.99 6.08 -48.35
CA HIS A 63 5.10 4.80 -47.62
C HIS A 63 5.69 4.94 -46.21
N VAL A 64 6.50 5.98 -45.96
CA VAL A 64 7.11 6.23 -44.64
C VAL A 64 6.21 7.11 -43.76
N LYS A 65 5.35 7.93 -44.36
CA LYS A 65 4.47 8.86 -43.65
C LYS A 65 3.69 8.23 -42.48
N PRO A 66 3.08 7.03 -42.61
CA PRO A 66 2.40 6.40 -41.49
C PRO A 66 3.32 6.09 -40.29
N LEU A 67 4.61 5.89 -40.54
CA LEU A 67 5.60 5.68 -39.47
C LEU A 67 5.97 7.01 -38.80
N SER A 68 6.12 8.09 -39.56
CA SER A 68 6.43 9.42 -39.01
C SER A 68 5.28 10.00 -38.19
N GLU A 69 4.02 9.71 -38.54
CA GLU A 69 2.85 10.11 -37.74
C GLU A 69 2.92 9.57 -36.30
N ALA A 70 3.57 8.43 -36.08
CA ALA A 70 3.79 7.91 -34.73
C ALA A 70 4.74 8.78 -33.87
N LEU A 71 5.64 9.55 -34.49
CA LEU A 71 6.45 10.54 -33.75
C LEU A 71 5.60 11.72 -33.29
N ASP A 72 4.64 12.14 -34.11
CA ASP A 72 3.71 13.22 -33.78
C ASP A 72 2.79 12.82 -32.64
N TRP A 73 2.32 11.56 -32.61
CA TRP A 73 1.55 11.04 -31.47
C TRP A 73 2.34 11.04 -30.15
N LEU A 74 3.67 10.92 -30.23
CA LEU A 74 4.59 10.95 -29.09
C LEU A 74 5.20 12.34 -28.85
N ALA A 75 4.73 13.36 -29.56
CA ALA A 75 5.13 14.74 -29.35
C ALA A 75 4.46 15.29 -28.08
N GLY A 76 5.04 14.96 -26.92
CA GLY A 76 4.70 15.58 -25.65
C GLY A 76 5.56 16.81 -25.33
N ASP A 77 5.29 17.44 -24.19
CA ASP A 77 6.08 18.52 -23.61
C ASP A 77 6.85 18.00 -22.36
N PRO A 78 8.14 17.63 -22.51
CA PRO A 78 8.96 17.16 -21.39
C PRO A 78 9.14 18.21 -20.30
N ALA A 79 9.16 19.50 -20.65
CA ALA A 79 9.32 20.57 -19.68
C ALA A 79 8.07 20.71 -18.81
N ALA A 80 6.88 20.60 -19.40
CA ALA A 80 5.63 20.54 -18.64
C ALA A 80 5.58 19.33 -17.71
N ILE A 81 6.01 18.14 -18.15
CA ILE A 81 6.06 16.94 -17.30
C ILE A 81 7.01 17.15 -16.12
N ALA A 82 8.24 17.63 -16.38
CA ALA A 82 9.21 17.93 -15.34
C ALA A 82 8.71 19.01 -14.36
N GLY A 83 8.02 20.03 -14.87
CA GLY A 83 7.37 21.05 -14.05
C GLY A 83 6.32 20.48 -13.10
N HIS A 84 5.43 19.60 -13.58
CA HIS A 84 4.44 18.93 -12.73
C HIS A 84 5.08 18.01 -11.68
N ALA A 85 6.12 17.26 -12.05
CA ALA A 85 6.88 16.46 -11.08
C ALA A 85 7.52 17.34 -10.00
N GLN A 86 8.08 18.49 -10.38
CA GLN A 86 8.67 19.43 -9.44
C GLN A 86 7.63 20.03 -8.48
N VAL A 87 6.39 20.30 -8.95
CA VAL A 87 5.30 20.73 -8.06
C VAL A 87 5.06 19.68 -6.97
N TRP A 88 4.98 18.41 -7.33
CA TRP A 88 4.82 17.32 -6.35
C TRP A 88 6.00 17.18 -5.40
N ARG A 89 7.24 17.34 -5.90
CA ARG A 89 8.45 17.38 -5.05
C ARG A 89 8.41 18.54 -4.06
N ASN A 90 7.94 19.72 -4.47
CA ASN A 90 7.80 20.87 -3.59
C ASN A 90 6.77 20.59 -2.49
N VAL A 91 5.61 20.00 -2.83
CA VAL A 91 4.60 19.58 -1.83
C VAL A 91 5.19 18.58 -0.84
N ALA A 92 5.93 17.57 -1.33
CA ALA A 92 6.59 16.59 -0.48
C ALA A 92 7.60 17.24 0.48
N ALA A 93 8.39 18.20 0.00
CA ALA A 93 9.36 18.94 0.81
C ALA A 93 8.66 19.79 1.89
N THR A 94 7.59 20.48 1.54
CA THR A 94 6.78 21.26 2.50
C THR A 94 6.20 20.35 3.59
N MET A 95 5.57 19.23 3.24
CA MET A 95 5.00 18.31 4.23
C MET A 95 6.05 17.76 5.21
N ARG A 96 7.25 17.43 4.72
CA ARG A 96 8.37 17.01 5.58
C ARG A 96 8.86 18.12 6.50
N ALA A 97 9.00 19.34 5.98
CA ALA A 97 9.42 20.47 6.78
C ALA A 97 8.42 20.79 7.91
N GLU A 98 7.12 20.71 7.64
CA GLU A 98 6.06 20.89 8.64
C GLU A 98 6.10 19.79 9.71
N SER A 99 6.33 18.53 9.31
CA SER A 99 6.54 17.42 10.25
C SER A 99 7.78 17.63 11.13
N ASP A 100 8.92 18.01 10.54
CA ASP A 100 10.15 18.30 11.29
C ASP A 100 9.97 19.47 12.27
N GLU A 101 9.24 20.51 11.88
CA GLU A 101 8.90 21.63 12.75
C GLU A 101 7.96 21.22 13.88
N LEU A 102 6.92 20.44 13.58
CA LEU A 102 5.98 19.92 14.56
C LEU A 102 6.70 19.05 15.60
N ALA A 103 7.53 18.11 15.15
CA ALA A 103 8.28 17.23 16.02
C ALA A 103 9.27 18.01 16.91
N ARG A 104 9.87 19.10 16.40
CA ARG A 104 10.69 20.01 17.21
C ARG A 104 9.85 20.73 18.27
N ALA A 105 8.72 21.33 17.90
CA ALA A 105 7.84 22.04 18.85
C ALA A 105 7.36 21.12 19.97
N VAL A 106 6.92 19.90 19.63
CA VAL A 106 6.49 18.90 20.62
C VAL A 106 7.62 18.53 21.60
N ARG A 107 8.86 18.38 21.11
CA ARG A 107 10.01 18.04 21.97
C ARG A 107 10.41 19.18 22.90
N PHE A 108 10.43 20.42 22.43
CA PHE A 108 10.97 21.54 23.19
C PHE A 108 9.89 22.24 24.03
N ASP A 109 8.74 22.54 23.44
CA ASP A 109 7.71 23.39 24.07
C ASP A 109 6.87 22.63 25.09
N LEU A 110 6.80 21.29 24.98
CA LEU A 110 6.00 20.43 25.86
C LEU A 110 6.85 19.60 26.81
N SER A 111 8.13 19.94 26.96
CA SER A 111 9.09 19.21 27.78
C SER A 111 8.74 19.24 29.27
N GLU A 112 8.21 20.37 29.76
CA GLU A 112 7.83 20.55 31.18
C GLU A 112 6.38 20.11 31.47
N TRP A 113 5.54 19.96 30.44
CA TRP A 113 4.13 19.59 30.61
C TRP A 113 3.98 18.11 30.92
N GLN A 114 3.44 17.80 32.09
CA GLN A 114 3.31 16.43 32.60
C GLN A 114 1.86 16.10 32.99
N GLY A 115 1.58 14.80 33.06
CA GLY A 115 0.28 14.26 33.46
C GLY A 115 -0.54 13.70 32.30
N ALA A 116 -1.71 13.16 32.62
CA ALA A 116 -2.51 12.41 31.64
C ALA A 116 -2.94 13.23 30.41
N ALA A 117 -3.11 14.54 30.55
CA ALA A 117 -3.45 15.43 29.44
C ALA A 117 -2.28 15.63 28.46
N SER A 118 -1.04 15.77 28.96
CA SER A 118 0.14 15.87 28.10
C SER A 118 0.39 14.56 27.35
N ASP A 119 0.15 13.41 27.98
CA ASP A 119 0.35 12.10 27.33
C ASP A 119 -0.69 11.88 26.22
N ALA A 120 -1.95 12.24 26.47
CA ALA A 120 -3.00 12.19 25.45
C ALA A 120 -2.69 13.13 24.27
N TYR A 121 -2.19 14.34 24.55
CA TYR A 121 -1.76 15.28 23.51
C TYR A 121 -0.58 14.73 22.71
N ARG A 122 0.43 14.13 23.35
CA ARG A 122 1.59 13.52 22.67
C ARG A 122 1.16 12.42 21.71
N ILE A 123 0.20 11.58 22.09
CA ILE A 123 -0.35 10.55 21.20
C ILE A 123 -1.11 11.20 20.02
N TRP A 124 -1.92 12.21 20.31
CA TRP A 124 -2.69 12.89 19.28
C TRP A 124 -1.80 13.60 18.25
N ILE A 125 -0.74 14.28 18.71
CA ILE A 125 0.17 15.03 17.84
C ILE A 125 1.10 14.09 17.06
N ASP A 126 1.51 12.96 17.65
CA ASP A 126 2.27 11.91 16.96
C ASP A 126 1.48 11.31 15.78
N ASN A 127 0.19 11.03 15.97
CA ASN A 127 -0.68 10.60 14.86
C ASN A 127 -0.76 11.65 13.73
N ARG A 128 -0.72 12.95 14.09
CA ARG A 128 -0.74 14.04 13.11
C ARG A 128 0.58 14.13 12.35
N ASP A 129 1.69 13.97 13.06
CA ASP A 129 3.04 13.99 12.51
C ASP A 129 3.25 12.84 11.52
N GLN A 130 2.90 11.60 11.91
CA GLN A 130 2.94 10.44 11.02
C GLN A 130 2.12 10.63 9.74
N ALA A 131 0.98 11.31 9.84
CA ALA A 131 0.14 11.59 8.68
C ALA A 131 0.75 12.66 7.76
N LEU A 132 1.42 13.69 8.30
CA LEU A 132 2.19 14.65 7.49
C LEU A 132 3.33 13.95 6.74
N GLU A 133 4.05 13.05 7.42
CA GLU A 133 5.08 12.25 6.76
C GLU A 133 4.51 11.38 5.63
N ALA A 134 3.38 10.71 5.88
CA ALA A 134 2.71 9.86 4.90
C ALA A 134 2.21 10.67 3.68
N LEU A 135 1.62 11.84 3.89
CA LEU A 135 1.25 12.77 2.82
C LEU A 135 2.48 13.25 2.03
N GLY A 136 3.60 13.53 2.72
CA GLY A 136 4.87 13.85 2.09
C GLY A 136 5.42 12.71 1.23
N ARG A 137 5.34 11.46 1.71
CA ARG A 137 5.69 10.26 0.95
C ARG A 137 4.79 10.07 -0.27
N ALA A 138 3.48 10.26 -0.14
CA ALA A 138 2.53 10.16 -1.25
C ALA A 138 2.80 11.23 -2.33
N ALA A 139 3.05 12.48 -1.93
CA ALA A 139 3.43 13.54 -2.86
C ALA A 139 4.75 13.22 -3.59
N GLY A 140 5.74 12.68 -2.87
CA GLY A 140 6.99 12.21 -3.49
C GLY A 140 6.75 11.10 -4.52
N THR A 141 5.88 10.15 -4.18
CA THR A 141 5.49 9.05 -5.07
C THR A 141 4.80 9.55 -6.33
N MET A 142 3.92 10.56 -6.24
CA MET A 142 3.32 11.20 -7.42
C MET A 142 4.35 11.87 -8.34
N ALA A 143 5.41 12.45 -7.78
CA ALA A 143 6.52 12.98 -8.58
C ALA A 143 7.23 11.86 -9.34
N GLU A 144 7.57 10.76 -8.65
CA GLU A 144 8.22 9.58 -9.26
C GLU A 144 7.37 8.95 -10.36
N MET A 145 6.05 8.82 -10.16
CA MET A 145 5.12 8.34 -11.19
C MET A 145 5.12 9.26 -12.41
N THR A 146 5.08 10.58 -12.21
CA THR A 146 5.07 11.58 -13.29
C THR A 146 6.35 11.53 -14.12
N GLU A 147 7.50 11.45 -13.46
CA GLU A 147 8.81 11.32 -14.11
C GLU A 147 8.96 9.97 -14.82
N GLY A 148 8.52 8.88 -14.20
CA GLY A 148 8.53 7.54 -14.77
C GLY A 148 7.72 7.46 -16.07
N ALA A 149 6.52 8.04 -16.08
CA ALA A 149 5.69 8.16 -17.29
C ALA A 149 6.42 8.95 -18.40
N GLY A 150 6.99 10.11 -18.06
CA GLY A 150 7.74 10.95 -19.00
C GLY A 150 8.94 10.21 -19.61
N LEU A 151 9.72 9.51 -18.78
CA LEU A 151 10.86 8.72 -19.22
C LEU A 151 10.44 7.59 -20.18
N LEU A 152 9.35 6.89 -19.87
CA LEU A 152 8.86 5.80 -20.72
C LEU A 152 8.39 6.32 -22.09
N ILE A 153 7.64 7.43 -22.12
CA ILE A 153 7.21 8.08 -23.36
C ILE A 153 8.41 8.52 -24.20
N ALA A 154 9.40 9.18 -23.57
CA ALA A 154 10.61 9.61 -24.25
C ALA A 154 11.39 8.43 -24.84
N SER A 155 11.45 7.32 -24.13
CA SER A 155 12.14 6.10 -24.58
C SER A 155 11.47 5.48 -25.81
N VAL A 156 10.13 5.35 -25.78
CA VAL A 156 9.37 4.85 -26.93
C VAL A 156 9.50 5.80 -28.13
N ARG A 157 9.52 7.12 -27.91
CA ARG A 157 9.75 8.11 -28.96
C ARG A 157 11.10 7.91 -29.65
N THR A 158 12.16 7.68 -28.88
CA THR A 158 13.49 7.36 -29.42
C THR A 158 13.48 6.06 -30.23
N MET A 159 12.85 4.99 -29.72
CA MET A 159 12.73 3.72 -30.45
C MET A 159 12.00 3.89 -31.80
N VAL A 160 10.91 4.65 -31.83
CA VAL A 160 10.16 4.96 -33.07
C VAL A 160 11.03 5.76 -34.04
N ARG A 161 11.76 6.76 -33.53
CA ARG A 161 12.68 7.56 -34.35
C ARG A 161 13.77 6.71 -34.99
N ASP A 162 14.41 5.84 -34.22
CA ASP A 162 15.47 4.96 -34.69
C ASP A 162 14.97 3.93 -35.72
N ALA A 163 13.74 3.43 -35.51
CA ALA A 163 13.05 2.60 -36.49
C ALA A 163 12.84 3.33 -37.81
N ILE A 164 12.37 4.57 -37.79
CA ILE A 164 12.19 5.40 -39.00
C ILE A 164 13.54 5.66 -39.67
N ALA A 165 14.58 6.02 -38.93
CA ALA A 165 15.92 6.23 -39.48
C ALA A 165 16.44 4.96 -40.19
N THR A 166 16.20 3.78 -39.59
CA THR A 166 16.55 2.48 -40.18
C THR A 166 15.79 2.21 -41.47
N VAL A 167 14.47 2.50 -41.48
CA VAL A 167 13.65 2.36 -42.70
C VAL A 167 14.19 3.27 -43.79
N VAL A 168 14.36 4.57 -43.51
CA VAL A 168 14.83 5.53 -44.50
C VAL A 168 16.21 5.16 -45.05
N SER A 169 17.14 4.72 -44.20
CA SER A 169 18.46 4.25 -44.65
C SER A 169 18.36 3.13 -45.69
N ARG A 170 17.46 2.15 -45.49
CA ARG A 170 17.23 1.07 -46.45
C ARG A 170 16.54 1.56 -47.73
N LEU A 171 15.60 2.50 -47.61
CA LEU A 171 14.93 3.09 -48.77
C LEU A 171 15.89 3.86 -49.67
N ILE A 172 16.93 4.49 -49.12
CA ILE A 172 17.99 5.12 -49.91
C ILE A 172 18.76 4.07 -50.73
N VAL A 173 19.02 2.88 -50.18
CA VAL A 173 19.68 1.79 -50.93
C VAL A 173 18.80 1.34 -52.10
N TYR A 174 17.50 1.16 -51.88
CA TYR A 174 16.56 0.81 -52.94
C TYR A 174 16.39 1.91 -53.99
N ALA A 175 16.48 3.18 -53.59
CA ALA A 175 16.50 4.33 -54.51
C ALA A 175 17.70 4.28 -55.46
N VAL A 176 18.89 3.95 -54.93
CA VAL A 176 20.10 3.79 -55.74
C VAL A 176 19.98 2.59 -56.68
N GLU A 177 19.42 1.46 -56.23
CA GLU A 177 19.17 0.28 -57.05
C GLU A 177 18.21 0.58 -58.21
N LEU A 178 17.12 1.30 -57.94
CA LEU A 178 16.19 1.80 -58.97
C LEU A 178 16.89 2.65 -60.02
N GLY A 179 17.76 3.57 -59.59
CA GLY A 179 18.57 4.39 -60.49
C GLY A 179 19.54 3.57 -61.34
N ALA A 180 20.28 2.65 -60.71
CA ALA A 180 21.24 1.78 -61.39
C ALA A 180 20.58 0.83 -62.40
N THR A 181 19.36 0.37 -62.11
CA THR A 181 18.56 -0.50 -62.99
C THR A 181 17.70 0.27 -63.98
N MET A 182 17.81 1.60 -64.04
CA MET A 182 16.97 2.47 -64.89
C MET A 182 15.46 2.18 -64.73
N GLY A 183 15.03 1.80 -63.53
CA GLY A 183 13.63 1.48 -63.23
C GLY A 183 13.17 0.06 -63.55
N PHE A 184 14.01 -0.83 -64.12
CA PHE A 184 13.60 -2.21 -64.39
C PHE A 184 13.30 -3.02 -63.13
N ALA A 185 13.92 -2.69 -61.99
CA ALA A 185 13.66 -3.35 -60.71
C ALA A 185 12.41 -2.81 -59.96
N THR A 186 11.66 -1.85 -60.52
CA THR A 186 10.55 -1.17 -59.82
C THR A 186 9.54 -2.12 -59.18
N PRO A 187 9.02 -3.17 -59.87
CA PRO A 187 8.02 -4.04 -59.25
C PRO A 187 8.54 -4.75 -57.99
N LEU A 188 9.80 -5.22 -58.03
CA LEU A 188 10.44 -5.90 -56.92
C LEU A 188 10.73 -4.93 -55.76
N VAL A 189 11.24 -3.74 -56.07
CA VAL A 189 11.55 -2.72 -55.05
C VAL A 189 10.28 -2.25 -54.33
N VAL A 190 9.17 -2.04 -55.05
CA VAL A 190 7.88 -1.65 -54.43
C VAL A 190 7.43 -2.71 -53.42
N GLU A 191 7.51 -4.00 -53.77
CA GLU A 191 7.16 -5.10 -52.86
C GLU A 191 8.06 -5.11 -51.60
N GLN A 192 9.37 -4.92 -51.78
CA GLN A 192 10.33 -4.88 -50.68
C GLN A 192 10.10 -3.67 -49.75
N VAL A 193 9.82 -2.50 -50.31
CA VAL A 193 9.49 -1.27 -49.57
C VAL A 193 8.22 -1.47 -48.76
N ALA A 194 7.14 -1.94 -49.39
CA ALA A 194 5.87 -2.16 -48.71
C ALA A 194 6.01 -3.16 -47.56
N THR A 195 6.72 -4.28 -47.79
CA THR A 195 6.99 -5.29 -46.77
C THR A 195 7.83 -4.74 -45.62
N LEU A 196 8.86 -3.96 -45.93
CA LEU A 196 9.71 -3.31 -44.93
C LEU A 196 8.89 -2.35 -44.06
N CYS A 197 8.17 -1.40 -44.67
CA CYS A 197 7.34 -0.44 -43.95
C CYS A 197 6.27 -1.13 -43.12
N ALA A 198 5.58 -2.14 -43.66
CA ALA A 198 4.57 -2.91 -42.94
C ALA A 198 5.15 -3.63 -41.70
N SER A 199 6.34 -4.22 -41.83
CA SER A 199 7.00 -4.92 -40.71
C SER A 199 7.38 -3.96 -39.57
N TRP A 200 7.85 -2.76 -39.90
CA TRP A 200 8.20 -1.73 -38.92
C TRP A 200 6.96 -1.05 -38.33
N ALA A 201 5.92 -0.81 -39.12
CA ALA A 201 4.63 -0.35 -38.63
C ALA A 201 4.05 -1.32 -37.59
N ALA A 202 4.12 -2.63 -37.86
CA ALA A 202 3.68 -3.65 -36.92
C ALA A 202 4.51 -3.67 -35.62
N ARG A 203 5.82 -3.41 -35.69
CA ARG A 203 6.71 -3.28 -34.50
C ARG A 203 6.37 -2.04 -33.69
N ILE A 204 6.29 -0.87 -34.33
CA ILE A 204 5.92 0.39 -33.68
C ILE A 204 4.55 0.27 -33.02
N GLY A 205 3.58 -0.33 -33.70
CA GLY A 205 2.25 -0.57 -33.13
C GLY A 205 2.28 -1.45 -31.88
N ARG A 206 3.23 -2.41 -31.76
CA ARG A 206 3.41 -3.18 -30.51
C ARG A 206 3.97 -2.29 -29.41
N TRP A 207 5.04 -1.54 -29.66
CA TRP A 207 5.61 -0.62 -28.66
C TRP A 207 4.60 0.41 -28.15
N LEU A 208 3.76 0.95 -29.03
CA LEU A 208 2.69 1.88 -28.63
C LEU A 208 1.63 1.19 -27.76
N ARG A 209 1.28 -0.08 -28.03
CA ARG A 209 0.36 -0.83 -27.17
C ARG A 209 0.96 -1.13 -25.80
N ASP A 210 2.22 -1.53 -25.75
CA ASP A 210 2.93 -1.79 -24.50
C ASP A 210 3.11 -0.48 -23.69
N LEU A 211 3.29 0.66 -24.36
CA LEU A 211 3.30 1.98 -23.72
C LEU A 211 1.94 2.28 -23.08
N ILE A 212 0.85 2.10 -23.83
CA ILE A 212 -0.51 2.31 -23.33
C ILE A 212 -0.83 1.38 -22.17
N GLY A 213 -0.43 0.10 -22.24
CA GLY A 213 -0.58 -0.87 -21.16
C GLY A 213 0.15 -0.42 -19.90
N SER A 214 1.42 -0.04 -20.04
CA SER A 214 2.23 0.51 -18.95
C SER A 214 1.59 1.74 -18.30
N LEU A 215 1.15 2.73 -19.10
CA LEU A 215 0.50 3.95 -18.58
C LEU A 215 -0.84 3.65 -17.88
N ARG A 216 -1.58 2.62 -18.32
CA ARG A 216 -2.80 2.16 -17.63
C ARG A 216 -2.50 1.52 -16.28
N ASN A 217 -1.45 0.71 -16.22
CA ASN A 217 -0.98 0.09 -14.97
C ASN A 217 -0.53 1.19 -13.98
N LEU A 218 0.26 2.16 -14.46
CA LEU A 218 0.66 3.33 -13.66
C LEU A 218 -0.57 4.13 -13.18
N GLY A 219 -1.57 4.32 -14.05
CA GLY A 219 -2.83 4.96 -13.69
C GLY A 219 -3.61 4.21 -12.61
N SER A 220 -3.46 2.88 -12.49
CA SER A 220 -4.01 2.11 -11.37
C SER A 220 -3.28 2.44 -10.07
N LEU A 221 -1.95 2.53 -10.08
CA LEU A 221 -1.18 2.92 -8.90
C LEU A 221 -1.51 4.35 -8.44
N VAL A 222 -1.72 5.29 -9.37
CA VAL A 222 -2.18 6.65 -9.04
C VAL A 222 -3.52 6.63 -8.32
N ARG A 223 -4.47 5.79 -8.77
CA ARG A 223 -5.79 5.66 -8.09
C ARG A 223 -5.65 5.06 -6.70
N GLN A 224 -4.88 3.99 -6.54
CA GLN A 224 -4.61 3.36 -5.25
C GLN A 224 -3.96 4.36 -4.27
N LEU A 225 -3.00 5.16 -4.76
CA LEU A 225 -2.38 6.21 -3.96
C LEU A 225 -3.39 7.29 -3.55
N GLY A 226 -4.25 7.70 -4.47
CA GLY A 226 -5.33 8.66 -4.19
C GLY A 226 -6.33 8.16 -3.15
N GLU A 227 -6.70 6.87 -3.20
CA GLU A 227 -7.56 6.21 -2.21
C GLU A 227 -6.88 6.17 -0.83
N ALA A 228 -5.61 5.76 -0.75
CA ALA A 228 -4.85 5.75 0.51
C ALA A 228 -4.73 7.15 1.13
N VAL A 229 -4.51 8.19 0.32
CA VAL A 229 -4.48 9.58 0.77
C VAL A 229 -5.86 10.05 1.24
N GLN A 230 -6.94 9.71 0.53
CA GLN A 230 -8.30 10.07 0.94
C GLN A 230 -8.68 9.42 2.27
N ASP A 231 -8.34 8.16 2.46
CA ASP A 231 -8.57 7.43 3.70
C ASP A 231 -7.78 8.05 4.85
N LEU A 232 -6.51 8.41 4.62
CA LEU A 232 -5.69 9.11 5.60
C LEU A 232 -6.31 10.46 6.00
N VAL A 233 -6.72 11.27 5.02
CA VAL A 233 -7.33 12.58 5.27
C VAL A 233 -8.69 12.45 5.95
N ALA A 234 -9.51 11.48 5.58
CA ALA A 234 -10.79 11.21 6.22
C ALA A 234 -10.61 10.89 7.70
N ARG A 235 -9.59 10.08 8.04
CA ARG A 235 -9.22 9.73 9.42
C ARG A 235 -8.66 10.90 10.21
N LEU A 236 -7.91 11.79 9.56
CA LEU A 236 -7.46 13.04 10.19
C LEU A 236 -8.61 14.01 10.47
N ARG A 237 -9.63 14.02 9.60
CA ARG A 237 -10.80 14.90 9.71
C ARG A 237 -11.88 14.35 10.64
N SER A 238 -11.94 13.04 10.83
CA SER A 238 -12.75 12.47 11.92
C SER A 238 -12.15 12.96 13.24
N THR A 239 -12.80 13.95 13.84
CA THR A 239 -12.65 14.27 15.25
C THR A 239 -12.80 12.95 16.02
N PRO A 240 -11.97 12.67 17.05
CA PRO A 240 -12.40 11.71 18.06
C PRO A 240 -13.82 12.14 18.45
N ASP A 241 -14.80 11.23 18.42
CA ASP A 241 -16.18 11.52 18.84
C ASP A 241 -16.12 12.45 20.07
N GLU A 242 -16.96 13.50 20.15
CA GLU A 242 -16.96 14.63 21.12
C GLU A 242 -16.76 14.24 22.62
N VAL A 243 -16.81 12.95 22.92
CA VAL A 243 -16.42 12.24 24.13
C VAL A 243 -14.89 12.24 24.38
N GLY A 244 -14.04 12.55 23.38
CA GLY A 244 -12.57 12.41 23.43
C GLY A 244 -11.79 13.44 24.25
N LEU A 245 -12.44 14.52 24.73
CA LEU A 245 -11.81 15.49 25.66
C LEU A 245 -11.98 15.10 27.13
N LEU A 246 -12.78 14.07 27.42
CA LEU A 246 -12.85 13.43 28.72
C LEU A 246 -12.31 12.01 28.57
N ARG A 247 -11.16 11.74 29.20
CA ARG A 247 -10.53 10.41 29.30
C ARG A 247 -11.58 9.32 29.57
N GLN A 248 -12.05 8.64 28.54
CA GLN A 248 -12.87 7.44 28.64
C GLN A 248 -12.00 6.24 28.30
N GLY A 249 -11.50 5.57 29.34
CA GLY A 249 -10.86 4.27 29.17
C GLY A 249 -11.87 3.25 28.61
N ASP A 250 -11.40 2.42 27.69
CA ASP A 250 -12.08 1.27 27.08
C ASP A 250 -12.59 0.28 28.15
N GLY A 251 -13.82 0.46 28.60
CA GLY A 251 -14.53 -0.55 29.39
C GLY A 251 -15.98 -0.59 28.96
N ILE A 252 -16.60 -1.75 29.05
CA ILE A 252 -18.04 -1.90 28.85
C ILE A 252 -18.70 -1.69 30.21
N ALA A 253 -19.78 -0.89 30.26
CA ALA A 253 -20.60 -0.75 31.45
C ALA A 253 -21.90 -1.52 31.23
N ARG A 254 -22.16 -2.52 32.08
CA ARG A 254 -23.52 -2.97 32.42
C ARG A 254 -23.59 -3.06 33.94
N ASN A 255 -24.66 -2.52 34.53
CA ASN A 255 -24.88 -2.38 35.97
C ASN A 255 -23.91 -1.45 36.73
N GLY A 256 -23.34 -0.44 36.05
CA GLY A 256 -22.73 0.72 36.72
C GLY A 256 -21.29 0.56 37.20
N VAL A 257 -20.68 -0.64 37.12
CA VAL A 257 -19.26 -0.86 37.41
C VAL A 257 -18.54 -1.19 36.09
N LYS A 258 -17.61 -0.34 35.66
CA LYS A 258 -16.94 -0.43 34.37
C LYS A 258 -15.60 -1.15 34.51
N ILE A 259 -15.44 -2.30 33.85
CA ILE A 259 -14.18 -3.05 33.83
C ILE A 259 -13.39 -2.69 32.58
N LEU A 260 -12.16 -2.22 32.79
CA LEU A 260 -11.29 -1.76 31.72
C LEU A 260 -10.61 -2.95 31.04
N MET A 261 -10.63 -2.98 29.70
CA MET A 261 -9.92 -3.97 28.88
C MET A 261 -8.44 -3.61 28.77
N THR A 262 -7.72 -3.73 29.89
CA THR A 262 -6.30 -3.43 30.01
C THR A 262 -5.55 -4.59 30.63
N ARG A 263 -4.27 -4.69 30.30
CA ARG A 263 -3.38 -5.71 30.87
C ARG A 263 -3.35 -5.65 32.40
N GLN A 264 -3.31 -4.44 32.95
CA GLN A 264 -3.29 -4.24 34.39
C GLN A 264 -4.56 -4.79 35.05
N ASN A 265 -5.72 -4.54 34.46
CA ASN A 265 -6.98 -4.98 35.04
C ASN A 265 -7.15 -6.51 34.97
N VAL A 266 -6.71 -7.13 33.88
CA VAL A 266 -6.61 -8.59 33.78
C VAL A 266 -5.75 -9.16 34.91
N LEU A 267 -4.57 -8.59 35.16
CA LEU A 267 -3.68 -9.05 36.21
C LEU A 267 -4.24 -8.79 37.62
N THR A 268 -4.93 -7.67 37.82
CA THR A 268 -5.60 -7.35 39.09
C THR A 268 -6.72 -8.35 39.40
N VAL A 269 -7.58 -8.64 38.42
CA VAL A 269 -8.65 -9.65 38.58
C VAL A 269 -8.04 -11.03 38.76
N ALA A 270 -7.05 -11.42 37.95
CA ALA A 270 -6.36 -12.70 38.12
C ALA A 270 -5.78 -12.85 39.53
N ALA A 271 -5.08 -11.82 40.04
CA ALA A 271 -4.54 -11.81 41.39
C ALA A 271 -5.63 -11.90 42.48
N LYS A 272 -6.73 -11.16 42.33
CA LYS A 272 -7.88 -11.18 43.25
C LYS A 272 -8.47 -12.58 43.38
N TYR A 273 -8.57 -13.31 42.26
CA TYR A 273 -9.13 -14.67 42.22
C TYR A 273 -8.09 -15.79 42.33
N GLY A 274 -6.81 -15.48 42.60
CA GLY A 274 -5.75 -16.47 42.76
C GLY A 274 -5.40 -17.24 41.47
N ILE A 275 -5.67 -16.66 40.29
CA ILE A 275 -5.33 -17.24 39.00
C ILE A 275 -3.89 -16.88 38.65
N ASP A 276 -3.01 -17.88 38.60
CA ASP A 276 -1.61 -17.67 38.27
C ASP A 276 -1.40 -17.32 36.79
N MET A 277 -0.93 -16.09 36.53
CA MET A 277 -0.61 -15.56 35.21
C MET A 277 0.90 -15.36 35.01
N HIS A 278 1.74 -15.86 35.91
CA HIS A 278 3.19 -15.71 35.80
C HIS A 278 3.73 -16.48 34.58
N GLY A 279 4.46 -15.79 33.70
CA GLY A 279 5.00 -16.36 32.47
C GLY A 279 3.97 -16.64 31.37
N VAL A 280 2.70 -16.29 31.58
CA VAL A 280 1.64 -16.45 30.57
C VAL A 280 1.67 -15.29 29.58
N SER A 281 1.85 -15.61 28.29
CA SER A 281 1.69 -14.64 27.20
C SER A 281 0.20 -14.47 26.89
N PHE A 282 -0.31 -13.25 26.97
CA PHE A 282 -1.68 -12.97 26.59
C PHE A 282 -1.85 -11.66 25.83
N THR A 283 -2.85 -11.63 24.95
CA THR A 283 -3.23 -10.49 24.12
C THR A 283 -4.68 -10.11 24.36
N LEU A 284 -5.00 -8.84 24.14
CA LEU A 284 -6.34 -8.29 24.28
C LEU A 284 -6.88 -7.95 22.89
N ASP A 285 -7.80 -8.76 22.39
CA ASP A 285 -8.42 -8.56 21.09
C ASP A 285 -9.69 -7.73 21.24
N LYS A 286 -9.53 -6.42 21.05
CA LYS A 286 -10.61 -5.44 21.21
C LYS A 286 -11.63 -5.46 20.06
N LEU A 287 -11.31 -6.12 18.95
CA LEU A 287 -12.14 -6.17 17.74
C LEU A 287 -13.04 -7.40 17.71
N ARG A 288 -12.55 -8.51 18.27
CA ARG A 288 -13.26 -9.79 18.26
C ARG A 288 -14.35 -9.85 19.33
N ARG A 289 -15.55 -10.21 18.88
CA ARG A 289 -16.76 -10.44 19.70
C ARG A 289 -17.60 -11.54 19.07
N GLY A 290 -18.50 -12.11 19.85
CA GLY A 290 -19.51 -13.05 19.39
C GLY A 290 -20.50 -12.46 18.38
N SER A 291 -21.15 -13.31 17.59
CA SER A 291 -22.10 -12.91 16.54
C SER A 291 -23.50 -12.54 17.08
N GLY A 292 -23.69 -12.45 18.39
CA GLY A 292 -24.96 -12.16 19.04
C GLY A 292 -25.20 -13.01 20.30
N SER A 293 -26.39 -12.88 20.87
CA SER A 293 -26.78 -13.56 22.12
C SER A 293 -26.63 -15.09 22.01
N GLY A 294 -25.87 -15.68 22.93
CA GLY A 294 -25.58 -17.12 22.97
C GLY A 294 -24.45 -17.59 22.05
N LYS A 295 -23.72 -16.66 21.41
CA LYS A 295 -22.53 -16.92 20.59
C LYS A 295 -21.35 -16.02 20.98
N GLU A 296 -21.34 -15.55 22.22
CA GLU A 296 -20.29 -14.70 22.80
C GLU A 296 -18.92 -15.36 22.68
N LEU A 297 -17.89 -14.55 22.42
CA LEU A 297 -16.51 -15.03 22.42
C LEU A 297 -15.76 -14.32 23.53
N TYR A 298 -15.41 -15.07 24.57
CA TYR A 298 -14.78 -14.53 25.76
C TYR A 298 -13.26 -14.63 25.70
N GLY A 299 -12.73 -15.79 25.33
CA GLY A 299 -11.29 -16.04 25.22
C GLY A 299 -10.98 -17.15 24.24
N VAL A 300 -9.70 -17.29 23.92
CA VAL A 300 -9.16 -18.49 23.27
C VAL A 300 -7.70 -18.70 23.66
N THR A 301 -7.37 -19.94 23.99
CA THR A 301 -5.99 -20.39 24.13
C THR A 301 -5.51 -20.96 22.81
N LEU A 302 -4.38 -20.47 22.31
CA LEU A 302 -3.80 -20.88 21.04
C LEU A 302 -2.79 -22.03 21.23
N PRO A 303 -2.50 -22.84 20.19
CA PRO A 303 -1.56 -23.96 20.30
C PRO A 303 -0.14 -23.57 20.73
N ASN A 304 0.24 -22.30 20.53
CA ASN A 304 1.52 -21.74 20.96
C ASN A 304 1.56 -21.36 22.46
N GLY A 305 0.52 -21.66 23.23
CA GLY A 305 0.42 -21.34 24.66
C GLY A 305 0.09 -19.89 24.98
N SER A 306 -0.32 -19.09 23.98
CA SER A 306 -0.81 -17.72 24.21
C SER A 306 -2.32 -17.68 24.41
N ILE A 307 -2.78 -16.84 25.35
CA ILE A 307 -4.21 -16.60 25.61
C ILE A 307 -4.64 -15.30 24.93
N THR A 308 -5.72 -15.31 24.17
CA THR A 308 -6.32 -14.10 23.60
C THR A 308 -7.66 -13.84 24.28
N LEU A 309 -7.80 -12.71 24.98
CA LEU A 309 -9.06 -12.32 25.60
C LEU A 309 -9.82 -11.37 24.67
N ALA A 310 -11.06 -11.73 24.36
CA ALA A 310 -11.94 -10.97 23.49
C ALA A 310 -12.80 -9.99 24.29
N ARG A 311 -13.46 -9.08 23.58
CA ARG A 311 -14.19 -7.97 24.19
C ARG A 311 -15.32 -8.42 25.13
N ASP A 312 -15.99 -9.54 24.84
CA ASP A 312 -17.12 -10.01 25.64
C ASP A 312 -16.68 -10.52 27.02
N ALA A 313 -15.39 -10.77 27.26
CA ALA A 313 -14.88 -11.15 28.59
C ALA A 313 -14.89 -9.99 29.60
N PHE A 314 -14.93 -8.73 29.13
CA PHE A 314 -14.81 -7.54 29.96
C PHE A 314 -16.17 -6.90 30.29
N VAL A 315 -17.23 -7.70 30.33
CA VAL A 315 -18.59 -7.24 30.64
C VAL A 315 -18.73 -6.90 32.13
N ASP A 316 -18.21 -7.76 32.99
CA ASP A 316 -18.15 -7.59 34.45
C ASP A 316 -17.03 -8.46 35.05
N GLU A 317 -16.82 -8.37 36.36
CA GLU A 317 -15.65 -8.95 37.04
C GLU A 317 -15.77 -10.46 37.08
N GLU A 318 -16.98 -10.95 37.32
CA GLU A 318 -17.32 -12.36 37.29
C GLU A 318 -16.96 -12.95 35.93
N GLN A 319 -17.44 -12.33 34.84
CA GLN A 319 -17.22 -12.84 33.49
C GLN A 319 -15.72 -12.86 33.16
N LEU A 320 -14.98 -11.81 33.52
CA LEU A 320 -13.54 -11.76 33.28
C LEU A 320 -12.81 -12.84 34.09
N ALA A 321 -13.12 -12.98 35.38
CA ALA A 321 -12.51 -13.98 36.25
C ALA A 321 -12.77 -15.40 35.77
N ARG A 322 -14.01 -15.70 35.36
CA ARG A 322 -14.41 -17.00 34.82
C ARG A 322 -13.71 -17.31 33.50
N THR A 323 -13.62 -16.32 32.62
CA THR A 323 -12.87 -16.46 31.34
C THR A 323 -11.40 -16.75 31.60
N LEU A 324 -10.76 -16.04 32.54
CA LEU A 324 -9.36 -16.26 32.89
C LEU A 324 -9.12 -17.67 33.45
N ALA A 325 -9.99 -18.14 34.34
CA ALA A 325 -9.89 -19.50 34.88
C ALA A 325 -10.08 -20.57 33.79
N HIS A 326 -11.01 -20.32 32.86
CA HIS A 326 -11.28 -21.18 31.71
C HIS A 326 -10.06 -21.30 30.78
N GLU A 327 -9.52 -20.17 30.32
CA GLU A 327 -8.37 -20.18 29.42
C GLU A 327 -7.09 -20.68 30.10
N ARG A 328 -6.92 -20.37 31.40
CA ARG A 328 -5.79 -20.91 32.16
C ARG A 328 -5.84 -22.44 32.24
N PHE A 329 -7.03 -23.03 32.41
CA PHE A 329 -7.20 -24.47 32.41
C PHE A 329 -6.76 -25.09 31.07
N HIS A 330 -7.14 -24.48 29.95
CA HIS A 330 -6.68 -24.92 28.63
C HIS A 330 -5.17 -24.83 28.46
N LEU A 331 -4.56 -23.75 28.95
CA LEU A 331 -3.11 -23.59 28.93
C LEU A 331 -2.41 -24.68 29.77
N ASP A 332 -2.96 -25.02 30.93
CA ASP A 332 -2.42 -26.08 31.79
C ASP A 332 -2.59 -27.47 31.17
N GLU A 333 -3.70 -27.73 30.48
CA GLU A 333 -3.88 -28.95 29.69
C GLU A 333 -2.79 -29.08 28.61
N LEU A 334 -2.52 -28.00 27.85
CA LEU A 334 -1.44 -27.99 26.84
C LEU A 334 -0.07 -28.22 27.47
N HIS A 335 0.23 -27.57 28.60
CA HIS A 335 1.49 -27.77 29.32
C HIS A 335 1.64 -29.17 29.89
N SER A 336 0.54 -29.85 30.23
CA SER A 336 0.54 -31.25 30.68
C SER A 336 0.76 -32.26 29.54
N GLY A 337 0.82 -31.79 28.28
CA GLY A 337 1.05 -32.60 27.09
C GLY A 337 -0.23 -33.10 26.42
N LEU A 338 -1.41 -32.58 26.78
CA LEU A 338 -2.64 -32.89 26.04
C LEU A 338 -2.61 -32.20 24.66
N PRO A 339 -3.07 -32.89 23.60
CA PRO A 339 -3.04 -32.33 22.25
C PRO A 339 -4.08 -31.23 22.08
N TYR A 340 -3.74 -30.21 21.28
CA TYR A 340 -4.66 -29.16 20.88
C TYR A 340 -5.81 -29.73 20.00
N PRO A 341 -7.07 -29.33 20.21
CA PRO A 341 -8.19 -29.84 19.43
C PRO A 341 -8.29 -29.18 18.04
N TRP A 342 -7.82 -29.88 17.01
CA TRP A 342 -7.90 -29.41 15.62
C TRP A 342 -9.23 -29.68 14.93
N ASP A 343 -9.98 -30.68 15.40
CA ASP A 343 -11.28 -31.05 14.88
C ASP A 343 -12.42 -30.74 15.86
N ASP A 344 -13.65 -30.67 15.36
CA ASP A 344 -14.83 -30.27 16.13
C ASP A 344 -15.16 -31.25 17.27
N VAL A 345 -14.93 -32.55 17.09
CA VAL A 345 -15.26 -33.57 18.08
C VAL A 345 -14.29 -33.48 19.28
N ALA A 346 -12.99 -33.33 18.99
CA ALA A 346 -11.97 -33.07 19.98
C ALA A 346 -12.20 -31.74 20.70
N ARG A 347 -12.62 -30.70 19.97
CA ARG A 347 -12.91 -29.37 20.52
C ARG A 347 -14.09 -29.41 21.49
N GLU A 348 -15.16 -30.12 21.17
CA GLU A 348 -16.26 -30.26 22.12
C GLU A 348 -15.83 -30.95 23.42
N ALA A 349 -15.01 -32.01 23.33
CA ALA A 349 -14.51 -32.69 24.52
C ALA A 349 -13.57 -31.80 25.34
N TYR A 350 -12.78 -30.96 24.68
CA TYR A 350 -11.89 -29.96 25.25
C TYR A 350 -12.67 -28.88 26.02
N GLU A 351 -13.63 -28.23 25.36
CA GLU A 351 -14.51 -27.20 25.93
C GLU A 351 -15.36 -27.74 27.09
N ARG A 352 -15.91 -28.96 26.96
CA ARG A 352 -16.72 -29.58 28.03
C ARG A 352 -15.95 -29.72 29.35
N ARG A 353 -14.65 -30.03 29.30
CA ARG A 353 -13.82 -30.15 30.51
C ARG A 353 -13.55 -28.78 31.13
N ALA A 354 -13.20 -27.79 30.31
CA ALA A 354 -12.96 -26.43 30.77
C ALA A 354 -14.20 -25.80 31.39
N TYR A 355 -15.39 -25.92 30.77
CA TYR A 355 -16.64 -25.43 31.38
C TYR A 355 -17.01 -26.19 32.66
N ALA A 356 -16.75 -27.49 32.74
CA ALA A 356 -16.97 -28.26 33.96
C ALA A 356 -16.05 -27.79 35.10
N PHE A 357 -14.78 -27.53 34.78
CA PHE A 357 -13.80 -26.95 35.70
C PHE A 357 -14.21 -25.55 36.14
N GLU A 358 -14.47 -24.64 35.19
CA GLU A 358 -14.89 -23.25 35.44
C GLU A 358 -16.11 -23.20 36.36
N LYS A 359 -17.12 -24.03 36.12
CA LYS A 359 -18.33 -24.09 36.95
C LYS A 359 -18.05 -24.53 38.39
N LYS A 360 -17.12 -25.47 38.58
CA LYS A 360 -16.70 -25.91 39.92
C LYS A 360 -15.86 -24.81 40.59
N TRP A 361 -14.88 -24.28 39.88
CA TRP A 361 -13.99 -23.21 40.32
C TRP A 361 -14.79 -21.97 40.76
N TRP A 362 -15.76 -21.52 39.96
CA TRP A 362 -16.57 -20.34 40.28
C TRP A 362 -17.39 -20.53 41.57
N ARG A 363 -17.94 -21.73 41.80
CA ARG A 363 -18.66 -22.01 43.06
C ARG A 363 -17.80 -21.84 44.30
N GLU A 364 -16.51 -22.14 44.18
CA GLU A 364 -15.53 -22.03 45.26
C GLU A 364 -15.03 -20.59 45.44
N HIS A 365 -14.94 -19.79 44.36
CA HIS A 365 -14.30 -18.48 44.37
C HIS A 365 -15.24 -17.28 44.30
N LYS A 366 -16.54 -17.46 44.03
CA LYS A 366 -17.52 -16.36 43.91
C LYS A 366 -17.62 -15.45 45.14
N HIS A 367 -17.23 -15.94 46.33
CA HIS A 367 -17.22 -15.16 47.56
C HIS A 367 -16.20 -14.00 47.53
N LEU A 368 -15.18 -14.09 46.68
CA LEU A 368 -14.17 -13.04 46.49
C LEU A 368 -14.72 -11.83 45.72
N LEU A 369 -15.84 -11.98 45.00
CA LEU A 369 -16.49 -10.87 44.29
C LEU A 369 -17.01 -9.81 45.26
N GLU A 370 -17.49 -10.22 46.43
CA GLU A 370 -18.14 -9.37 47.45
C GLU A 370 -17.17 -8.88 48.55
N ALA A 371 -15.91 -9.30 48.50
CA ALA A 371 -14.87 -8.87 49.44
C ALA A 371 -14.27 -7.53 49.00
N GLU A 372 -14.85 -6.41 49.44
CA GLU A 372 -14.21 -5.08 49.47
C GLU A 372 -13.69 -4.75 50.87
#